data_AF-A0A540M5V8-F1
#
_entry.id   AF-A0A540M5V8-F1
#
_cell.length_a   1.000
_cell.length_b   1.000
_cell.length_c   1.000
_cell.angle_alpha   90.00
_cell.angle_beta   90.00
_cell.angle_gamma   90.00
#
_symmetry.space_group_name_H-M   'P 1'
#
loop_
_entity.id
_entity.type
_entity.pdbx_description
1 polymer ?
#
loop_
_entity_poly.entity_id
_entity_poly.type
_entity_poly.pdbx_seq_one_letter_code
_entity_poly.pdbx_strand_id
1 'polypeptide(L)'
;MSNSVKIESLLGMLTIKLTDDNFLKWNFQFTSVLRGYDLFDHFTGESVCPPKFVLTTEMGVTTEISATYKTWIKTDMALLSLLLATLSDDAIKHVVGCKTSREVWTALQDRYLFVSSASVNHLKAELHTLQKGGDTIDKYLLRLKGIKD
;
A
#
# COMPACT_ATOMS: atom_id res chain seq x y z
N MET A 1 10.17 20.12 18.63
CA MET A 1 10.80 20.56 17.36
C MET A 1 10.28 19.62 16.27
N SER A 2 9.37 20.10 15.42
CA SER A 2 8.77 19.24 14.39
C SER A 2 9.81 19.02 13.30
N ASN A 3 10.47 17.85 13.30
CA ASN A 3 11.29 17.43 12.19
C ASN A 3 10.37 17.29 10.98
N SER A 4 10.34 18.30 10.12
CA SER A 4 9.65 18.22 8.83
C SER A 4 10.42 17.22 7.98
N VAL A 5 10.05 15.95 8.09
CA VAL A 5 10.59 14.87 7.26
C VAL A 5 10.35 15.27 5.81
N LYS A 6 11.44 15.33 5.03
CA LYS A 6 11.32 15.56 3.60
C LYS A 6 10.88 14.25 2.96
N ILE A 7 9.84 14.29 2.13
CA ILE A 7 9.36 13.10 1.40
C ILE A 7 10.50 12.45 0.59
N GLU A 8 11.43 13.25 0.10
CA GLU A 8 12.65 12.78 -0.59
C GLU A 8 13.48 11.81 0.26
N SER A 9 13.60 12.03 1.58
CA SER A 9 14.33 11.09 2.44
C SER A 9 13.57 9.79 2.63
N LEU A 10 12.23 9.85 2.68
CA LEU A 10 11.39 8.65 2.75
C LEU A 10 11.48 7.81 1.48
N LEU A 11 11.50 8.45 0.30
CA LEU A 11 11.73 7.75 -0.96
C LEU A 11 13.04 6.96 -0.96
N GLY A 12 14.12 7.54 -0.43
CA GLY A 12 15.41 6.85 -0.30
C GLY A 12 15.37 5.62 0.62
N MET A 13 14.44 5.57 1.58
CA MET A 13 14.25 4.42 2.49
C MET A 13 13.35 3.33 1.90
N LEU A 14 12.48 3.69 0.94
CA LEU A 14 11.54 2.81 0.26
C LEU A 14 12.19 2.24 -1.00
N THR A 15 13.08 1.27 -0.79
CA THR A 15 13.91 0.69 -1.86
C THR A 15 13.20 -0.38 -2.70
N ILE A 16 12.03 -0.85 -2.27
CA ILE A 16 11.27 -1.89 -2.98
C ILE A 16 10.19 -1.22 -3.83
N LYS A 17 10.15 -1.58 -5.11
CA LYS A 17 9.06 -1.23 -6.03
C LYS A 17 8.03 -2.37 -6.04
N LEU A 18 6.75 -2.07 -5.84
CA LEU A 18 5.67 -3.06 -5.82
C LEU A 18 5.51 -3.69 -7.21
N THR A 19 5.55 -5.02 -7.24
CA THR A 19 5.26 -5.89 -8.38
C THR A 19 4.25 -6.95 -7.96
N ASP A 20 3.80 -7.77 -8.91
CA ASP A 20 2.74 -8.75 -8.65
C ASP A 20 3.14 -9.88 -7.68
N ASP A 21 4.44 -10.12 -7.55
CA ASP A 21 5.05 -11.20 -6.77
C ASP A 21 5.55 -10.75 -5.38
N ASN A 22 5.75 -9.45 -5.15
CA ASN A 22 6.52 -8.97 -3.99
C ASN A 22 5.71 -8.21 -2.93
N PHE A 23 4.37 -8.23 -3.02
CA PHE A 23 3.49 -7.41 -2.18
C PHE A 23 3.78 -7.50 -0.69
N LEU A 24 3.98 -8.69 -0.12
CA LEU A 24 4.23 -8.84 1.32
C LEU A 24 5.50 -8.10 1.77
N LYS A 25 6.57 -8.19 0.97
CA LYS A 25 7.86 -7.56 1.25
C LYS A 25 7.76 -6.04 1.11
N TRP A 26 7.12 -5.58 0.03
CA TRP A 26 6.85 -4.16 -0.22
C TRP A 26 5.99 -3.57 0.91
N ASN A 27 4.88 -4.21 1.25
CA ASN A 27 3.96 -3.77 2.29
C ASN A 27 4.66 -3.70 3.65
N PHE A 28 5.48 -4.69 3.99
CA PHE A 28 6.26 -4.67 5.23
C PHE A 28 7.21 -3.47 5.30
N GLN A 29 7.98 -3.19 4.24
CA GLN A 29 8.88 -2.04 4.22
C GLN A 29 8.10 -0.72 4.29
N PHE A 30 7.08 -0.58 3.44
CA PHE A 30 6.28 0.63 3.34
C PHE A 30 5.62 0.98 4.67
N THR A 31 4.92 0.02 5.28
CA THR A 31 4.28 0.22 6.60
C THR A 31 5.30 0.51 7.70
N SER A 32 6.45 -0.18 7.71
CA SER A 32 7.48 0.01 8.75
C SER A 32 8.10 1.40 8.70
N VAL A 33 8.46 1.88 7.51
CA VAL A 33 9.03 3.22 7.34
C VAL A 33 8.01 4.27 7.77
N LEU A 34 6.78 4.21 7.27
CA LEU A 34 5.77 5.24 7.52
C LEU A 34 5.31 5.28 8.99
N ARG A 35 5.24 4.12 9.66
CA ARG A 35 4.98 4.07 11.11
C ARG A 35 6.10 4.68 11.93
N GLY A 36 7.36 4.54 11.50
CA GLY A 36 8.50 5.18 12.16
C GLY A 36 8.47 6.71 12.15
N TYR A 37 7.58 7.31 11.35
CA TYR A 37 7.40 8.76 11.23
C TYR A 37 5.98 9.23 11.55
N ASP A 38 5.12 8.37 12.12
CA ASP A 38 3.72 8.68 12.44
C ASP A 38 2.89 9.17 11.23
N LEU A 39 3.21 8.66 10.04
CA LEU A 39 2.54 9.03 8.78
C LEU A 39 1.56 7.95 8.30
N PHE A 40 1.57 6.77 8.93
CA PHE A 40 0.78 5.64 8.47
C PHE A 40 -0.73 5.82 8.69
N ASP A 41 -1.12 6.72 9.60
CA ASP A 41 -2.51 6.97 9.97
C ASP A 41 -3.37 7.53 8.83
N HIS A 42 -2.74 8.17 7.84
CA HIS A 42 -3.41 8.59 6.61
C HIS A 42 -3.89 7.39 5.78
N PHE A 43 -3.16 6.27 5.81
CA PHE A 43 -3.49 5.06 5.05
C PHE A 43 -4.50 4.18 5.79
N THR A 44 -4.45 4.13 7.13
CA THR A 44 -5.45 3.41 7.95
C THR A 44 -6.78 4.17 8.03
N GLY A 45 -6.74 5.49 7.88
CA GLY A 45 -7.89 6.38 8.03
C GLY A 45 -8.11 6.86 9.47
N GLU A 46 -7.16 6.61 10.36
CA GLU A 46 -7.13 7.20 11.71
C GLU A 46 -6.89 8.72 11.64
N SER A 47 -6.11 9.18 10.66
CA SER A 47 -6.00 10.61 10.31
C SER A 47 -7.21 11.03 9.47
N VAL A 48 -8.28 11.47 10.15
CA VAL A 48 -9.54 11.87 9.50
C VAL A 48 -9.38 13.22 8.80
N CYS A 49 -9.81 13.29 7.54
CA CYS A 49 -9.85 14.54 6.78
C CYS A 49 -10.77 15.56 7.47
N PRO A 50 -10.26 16.73 7.89
CA PRO A 50 -11.06 17.73 8.57
C PRO A 50 -12.03 18.43 7.61
N PRO A 51 -13.05 19.13 8.12
CA PRO A 51 -13.97 19.89 7.27
C PRO A 51 -13.25 20.92 6.40
N LYS A 52 -13.61 20.95 5.11
CA LYS A 52 -13.00 21.86 4.13
C LYS A 52 -13.28 23.33 4.45
N PHE A 53 -14.49 23.64 4.89
CA PHE A 53 -14.96 25.00 5.14
C PHE A 53 -15.06 25.28 6.64
N VAL A 54 -14.76 26.51 7.04
CA VAL A 54 -14.85 26.94 8.44
C VAL A 54 -16.31 27.16 8.82
N LEU A 55 -16.68 26.73 10.03
CA LEU A 55 -17.98 27.00 10.64
C LEU A 55 -17.81 28.13 11.64
N THR A 56 -18.55 29.23 11.48
CA THR A 56 -18.55 30.34 12.45
C THR A 56 -19.89 30.39 13.16
N THR A 57 -19.88 30.57 14.48
CA THR A 57 -21.06 30.56 15.37
C THR A 57 -22.12 31.62 15.03
N GLU A 58 -21.77 32.64 14.25
CA GLU A 58 -22.64 33.78 13.92
C GLU A 58 -23.21 33.75 12.49
N MET A 59 -22.63 32.99 11.55
CA MET A 59 -22.99 33.07 10.12
C MET A 59 -23.09 31.71 9.39
N GLY A 60 -22.87 30.58 10.05
CA GLY A 60 -22.92 29.26 9.41
C GLY A 60 -21.62 28.89 8.67
N VAL A 61 -21.72 28.07 7.61
CA VAL A 61 -20.57 27.62 6.80
C VAL A 61 -20.06 28.81 5.97
N THR A 62 -18.81 29.23 6.21
CA THR A 62 -18.17 30.26 5.38
C THR A 62 -17.51 29.65 4.15
N THR A 63 -17.24 30.46 3.12
CA THR A 63 -16.48 30.03 1.93
C THR A 63 -14.98 29.89 2.21
N GLU A 64 -14.53 30.18 3.44
CA GLU A 64 -13.13 30.12 3.81
C GLU A 64 -12.67 28.68 4.03
N ILE A 65 -11.58 28.31 3.35
CA ILE A 65 -11.00 26.97 3.49
C ILE A 65 -10.19 26.90 4.78
N SER A 66 -10.50 25.91 5.61
CA SER A 66 -9.82 25.65 6.88
C SER A 66 -8.31 25.42 6.69
N ALA A 67 -7.49 26.03 7.55
CA ALA A 67 -6.06 25.82 7.58
C ALA A 67 -5.69 24.36 7.89
N THR A 68 -6.46 23.68 8.74
CA THR A 68 -6.21 22.26 9.07
C THR A 68 -6.49 21.36 7.87
N TYR A 69 -7.52 21.66 7.08
CA TYR A 69 -7.80 20.97 5.81
C TYR A 69 -6.68 21.15 4.80
N LYS A 70 -6.18 22.38 4.63
CA LYS A 70 -5.04 22.65 3.72
C LYS A 70 -3.79 21.88 4.12
N THR A 71 -3.49 21.80 5.41
CA THR A 71 -2.34 21.03 5.91
C THR A 71 -2.55 19.53 5.69
N TRP A 72 -3.73 19.02 6.03
CA TRP A 72 -4.06 17.60 5.87
C TRP A 72 -3.98 17.16 4.40
N ILE A 73 -4.59 17.91 3.48
CA ILE A 73 -4.58 17.57 2.06
C ILE A 73 -3.18 17.66 1.46
N LYS A 74 -2.35 18.62 1.92
CA LYS A 74 -0.97 18.73 1.49
C LYS A 74 -0.17 17.48 1.89
N THR A 75 -0.37 16.98 3.11
CA THR A 75 0.24 15.73 3.59
C THR A 75 -0.28 14.53 2.82
N ASP A 76 -1.60 14.44 2.57
CA ASP A 76 -2.19 13.34 1.82
C ASP A 76 -1.66 13.25 0.38
N MET A 77 -1.59 14.39 -0.33
CA MET A 77 -1.04 14.43 -1.70
C MET A 77 0.46 14.07 -1.75
N ALA A 78 1.20 14.46 -0.72
CA ALA A 78 2.59 14.10 -0.52
C ALA A 78 2.77 12.58 -0.35
N LEU A 79 1.96 11.97 0.51
CA LEU A 79 1.96 10.53 0.76
C LEU A 79 1.45 9.74 -0.45
N LEU A 80 0.49 10.28 -1.19
CA LEU A 80 0.03 9.71 -2.46
C LEU A 80 1.16 9.67 -3.48
N SER A 81 1.87 10.80 -3.68
CA SER A 81 3.03 10.85 -4.58
C SER A 81 4.12 9.85 -4.16
N LEU A 82 4.40 9.78 -2.85
CA LEU A 82 5.33 8.80 -2.28
C LEU A 82 4.91 7.36 -2.60
N LEU A 83 3.64 7.03 -2.36
CA LEU A 83 3.09 5.70 -2.63
C LEU A 83 3.23 5.35 -4.12
N LEU A 84 2.79 6.24 -5.01
CA LEU A 84 2.86 6.05 -6.46
C LEU A 84 4.30 5.84 -6.96
N ALA A 85 5.28 6.54 -6.39
CA ALA A 85 6.68 6.38 -6.75
C ALA A 85 7.24 4.98 -6.43
N THR A 86 6.61 4.28 -5.47
CA THR A 86 6.97 2.89 -5.13
C THR A 86 6.24 1.84 -5.96
N LEU A 87 5.40 2.20 -6.93
CA LEU A 87 4.62 1.25 -7.72
C LEU A 87 5.25 0.98 -9.09
N SER A 88 5.28 -0.28 -9.53
CA SER A 88 5.56 -0.63 -10.92
C SER A 88 4.49 -0.12 -11.88
N ASP A 89 4.82 -0.07 -13.16
CA ASP A 89 3.89 0.39 -14.21
C ASP A 89 2.64 -0.50 -14.26
N ASP A 90 2.79 -1.79 -13.94
CA ASP A 90 1.65 -2.72 -13.83
C ASP A 90 0.81 -2.45 -12.59
N ALA A 91 1.44 -2.24 -11.43
CA ALA A 91 0.73 -1.90 -10.19
C ALA A 91 -0.01 -0.55 -10.29
N ILE A 92 0.55 0.45 -10.98
CA ILE A 92 -0.07 1.77 -11.17
C ILE A 92 -1.42 1.65 -11.90
N LYS A 93 -1.55 0.73 -12.87
CA LYS A 93 -2.79 0.55 -13.65
C LYS A 93 -3.99 0.21 -12.76
N HIS A 94 -3.76 -0.42 -11.61
CA HIS A 94 -4.81 -0.83 -10.68
C HIS A 94 -5.35 0.30 -9.80
N VAL A 95 -4.68 1.45 -9.76
CA VAL A 95 -5.01 2.55 -8.86
C VAL A 95 -5.35 3.85 -9.60
N VAL A 96 -5.46 3.79 -10.93
CA VAL A 96 -5.88 4.92 -11.75
C VAL A 96 -7.30 5.35 -11.36
N GLY A 97 -7.46 6.63 -11.03
CA GLY A 97 -8.75 7.21 -10.63
C GLY A 97 -8.93 7.36 -9.12
N CYS A 98 -8.09 6.72 -8.30
CA CYS A 98 -7.99 7.00 -6.88
C CYS A 98 -7.49 8.43 -6.63
N LYS A 99 -8.08 9.11 -5.65
CA LYS A 99 -7.84 10.52 -5.36
C LYS A 99 -7.07 10.76 -4.07
N THR A 100 -7.03 9.79 -3.17
CA THR A 100 -6.38 9.91 -1.87
C THR A 100 -5.36 8.80 -1.67
N SER A 101 -4.39 9.03 -0.78
CA SER A 101 -3.39 8.02 -0.42
C SER A 101 -4.04 6.75 0.13
N ARG A 102 -5.12 6.91 0.91
CA ARG A 102 -5.94 5.81 1.45
C ARG A 102 -6.64 5.00 0.37
N GLU A 103 -7.27 5.64 -0.62
CA GLU A 103 -7.95 4.94 -1.71
C GLU A 103 -6.98 4.04 -2.50
N VAL A 104 -5.80 4.57 -2.86
CA VAL A 104 -4.75 3.80 -3.53
C VAL A 104 -4.32 2.62 -2.64
N TRP A 105 -4.06 2.88 -1.36
CA TRP A 105 -3.64 1.86 -0.42
C TRP A 105 -4.65 0.71 -0.29
N THR A 106 -5.93 1.03 -0.09
CA THR A 106 -7.00 0.03 -0.01
C THR A 106 -7.12 -0.77 -1.30
N ALA A 107 -7.07 -0.12 -2.47
CA ALA A 107 -7.13 -0.80 -3.76
C ALA A 107 -5.96 -1.79 -3.95
N LEU A 108 -4.74 -1.41 -3.55
CA LEU A 108 -3.57 -2.29 -3.60
C LEU A 108 -3.70 -3.47 -2.63
N GLN A 109 -4.17 -3.22 -1.41
CA GLN A 109 -4.43 -4.28 -0.43
C GLN A 109 -5.45 -5.28 -0.97
N ASP A 110 -6.60 -4.81 -1.45
CA ASP A 110 -7.66 -5.67 -1.99
C ASP A 110 -7.16 -6.51 -3.17
N ARG A 111 -6.39 -5.90 -4.08
CA ARG A 111 -5.82 -6.58 -5.24
C ARG A 111 -4.82 -7.66 -4.85
N TYR A 112 -3.82 -7.30 -4.07
CA TYR A 112 -2.64 -8.16 -3.86
C TYR A 112 -2.76 -9.10 -2.66
N LEU A 113 -3.54 -8.75 -1.62
CA LEU A 113 -3.86 -9.71 -0.55
C LEU A 113 -4.77 -10.83 -1.07
N PHE A 114 -5.69 -10.51 -1.99
CA PHE A 114 -6.52 -11.52 -2.65
C PHE A 114 -5.66 -12.47 -3.50
N VAL A 115 -4.77 -11.93 -4.34
CA VAL A 115 -3.87 -12.74 -5.18
C VAL A 115 -2.93 -13.58 -4.31
N SER A 116 -2.31 -13.00 -3.28
CA SER A 116 -1.43 -13.76 -2.37
C SER A 116 -2.17 -14.91 -1.68
N SER A 117 -3.40 -14.66 -1.21
CA SER A 117 -4.23 -15.71 -0.60
C SER A 117 -4.64 -16.80 -1.59
N ALA A 118 -5.02 -16.41 -2.81
CA ALA A 118 -5.37 -17.34 -3.88
C ALA A 118 -4.17 -18.19 -4.31
N SER A 119 -2.98 -17.59 -4.47
CA SER A 119 -1.74 -18.29 -4.80
C SER A 119 -1.32 -19.26 -3.70
N VAL A 120 -1.39 -18.86 -2.43
CA VAL A 120 -1.12 -19.76 -1.30
C VAL A 120 -2.11 -20.93 -1.27
N ASN A 121 -3.40 -20.68 -1.50
CA ASN A 121 -4.41 -21.73 -1.55
C ASN A 121 -4.23 -22.65 -2.76
N HIS A 122 -3.85 -22.10 -3.91
CA HIS A 122 -3.53 -22.88 -5.11
C HIS A 122 -2.30 -23.76 -4.88
N LEU A 123 -1.22 -23.23 -4.31
CA LEU A 123 -0.03 -24.02 -3.96
C LEU A 123 -0.33 -25.11 -2.93
N LYS A 124 -1.18 -24.82 -1.92
CA LYS A 124 -1.66 -25.85 -0.98
C LYS A 124 -2.48 -26.91 -1.71
N ALA A 125 -3.37 -26.52 -2.62
CA ALA A 125 -4.16 -27.45 -3.40
C ALA A 125 -3.28 -28.31 -4.33
N GLU A 126 -2.29 -27.73 -5.00
CA GLU A 126 -1.28 -28.48 -5.78
C GLU A 126 -0.52 -29.46 -4.90
N LEU A 127 -0.08 -29.05 -3.71
CA LEU A 127 0.60 -29.93 -2.76
C LEU A 127 -0.30 -31.08 -2.27
N HIS A 128 -1.58 -30.81 -2.01
CA HIS A 128 -2.55 -31.82 -1.59
C HIS A 128 -2.95 -32.77 -2.73
N THR A 129 -2.99 -32.27 -3.97
CA THR A 129 -3.29 -33.05 -5.18
C THR A 129 -2.06 -33.76 -5.75
N LEU A 130 -0.86 -33.33 -5.39
CA LEU A 130 0.40 -34.08 -5.50
C LEU A 130 0.41 -35.25 -4.51
N GLN A 131 -0.58 -36.15 -4.62
CA GLN A 131 -0.40 -37.50 -4.09
C GLN A 131 0.64 -38.22 -4.94
N LYS A 132 1.47 -39.02 -4.27
CA LYS A 132 2.58 -39.85 -4.78
C LYS A 132 2.10 -40.90 -5.81
N GLY A 133 1.54 -40.45 -6.92
CA GLY A 133 1.15 -41.27 -8.06
C GLY A 133 2.28 -41.31 -9.06
N GLY A 134 3.18 -42.28 -8.91
CA GLY A 134 4.09 -42.75 -9.97
C GLY A 134 5.23 -41.84 -10.46
N ASP A 135 5.31 -40.55 -10.07
CA ASP A 135 6.39 -39.66 -10.51
C ASP A 135 7.67 -39.79 -9.65
N THR A 136 8.83 -39.76 -10.30
CA THR A 136 10.16 -39.88 -9.66
C THR A 136 10.48 -38.67 -8.78
N ILE A 137 11.19 -38.92 -7.67
CA ILE A 137 11.58 -37.94 -6.64
C ILE A 137 12.29 -36.71 -7.25
N ASP A 138 13.00 -36.87 -8.37
CA ASP A 138 13.68 -35.77 -9.06
C ASP A 138 12.72 -34.74 -9.64
N LYS A 139 11.57 -35.17 -10.17
CA LYS A 139 10.53 -34.28 -10.72
C LYS A 139 9.79 -33.54 -9.60
N TYR A 140 9.65 -34.18 -8.44
CA TYR A 140 9.14 -33.58 -7.20
C TYR A 140 10.09 -32.49 -6.67
N LEU A 141 11.40 -32.76 -6.62
CA LEU A 141 12.41 -31.79 -6.18
C LEU A 141 12.57 -30.62 -7.16
N LEU A 142 12.42 -30.85 -8.47
CA LEU A 142 12.49 -29.78 -9.48
C LEU A 142 11.30 -28.81 -9.38
N ARG A 143 10.07 -29.33 -9.15
CA ARG A 143 8.88 -28.48 -8.95
C ARG A 143 8.96 -27.69 -7.65
N LEU A 144 9.48 -28.29 -6.57
CA LEU A 144 9.72 -27.60 -5.29
C LEU A 144 10.76 -26.48 -5.39
N LYS A 145 11.77 -26.64 -6.24
CA LYS A 145 12.79 -25.60 -6.50
C LYS A 145 12.25 -24.41 -7.29
N GLY A 146 11.28 -24.63 -8.18
CA GLY A 146 10.63 -23.55 -8.95
C GLY A 146 9.59 -22.74 -8.17
N ILE A 147 9.18 -23.20 -6.99
CA ILE A 147 8.20 -22.52 -6.11
C ILE A 147 8.88 -21.52 -5.15
N LYS A 148 10.21 -21.36 -5.23
CA LYS A 148 10.99 -20.55 -4.28
C LYS A 148 11.51 -19.21 -4.83
N ASP A 149 10.96 -18.70 -5.92
CA ASP A 149 11.15 -17.30 -6.33
C ASP A 149 9.80 -16.59 -6.39
#